data_AF-A0A848WKC7-F1
#
_entry.id   AF-A0A848WKC7-F1
#
_cell.length_a   1.000
_cell.length_b   1.000
_cell.length_c   1.000
_cell.angle_alpha   90.00
_cell.angle_beta   90.00
_cell.angle_gamma   90.00
#
_symmetry.space_group_name_H-M   'P 1'
#
loop_
_entity.id
_entity.type
_entity.pdbx_description
1 polymer ?
#
loop_
_entity_poly.entity_id
_entity_poly.type
_entity_poly.pdbx_seq_one_letter_code
_entity_poly.pdbx_strand_id
1 'polypeptide(L)'
;MRVLAFLFLALAACAPTKRLPDGPVTYQSSVVSEQHGDTLVMARVMAMGSTDYVVYFSVALPTQDIEYAYAFDTPMPYVAETGSSGFITMSQDIFQKLSKTGFDVVLVGGTEVYPINVPGSAFQEALGFEAAS
;
A
#
# COMPACT_ATOMS: atom_id res chain seq x y z
N MET A 1 16.25 37.64 30.94
CA MET A 1 16.27 36.48 30.01
C MET A 1 15.90 35.22 30.78
N ARG A 2 14.81 34.54 30.41
CA ARG A 2 14.61 33.09 30.58
C ARG A 2 13.36 32.66 29.81
N VAL A 3 13.45 31.45 29.28
CA VAL A 3 12.87 30.93 28.03
C VAL A 3 11.45 30.37 28.24
N LEU A 4 10.67 30.40 27.15
CA LEU A 4 9.34 29.80 26.97
C LEU A 4 9.29 28.29 27.25
N ALA A 5 8.10 27.78 27.57
CA ALA A 5 7.69 26.43 27.16
C ALA A 5 6.19 26.42 26.82
N PHE A 6 5.87 26.49 25.52
CA PHE A 6 4.54 26.12 25.03
C PHE A 6 4.48 24.59 24.97
N LEU A 7 3.69 23.99 25.86
CA LEU A 7 3.36 22.57 25.81
C LEU A 7 2.29 22.39 24.72
N PHE A 8 2.71 22.10 23.49
CA PHE A 8 1.80 21.61 22.46
C PHE A 8 1.53 20.13 22.72
N LEU A 9 0.34 19.84 23.24
CA LEU A 9 -0.20 18.49 23.30
C LEU A 9 -0.53 18.09 21.84
N ALA A 10 0.38 17.35 21.20
CA ALA A 10 0.10 16.77 19.89
C ALA A 10 -0.98 15.70 20.08
N LEU A 11 -2.18 16.02 19.60
CA LEU A 11 -3.29 15.09 19.48
C LEU A 11 -2.81 13.92 18.62
N ALA A 12 -2.61 12.75 19.22
CA ALA A 12 -2.39 11.51 18.49
C ALA A 12 -3.69 11.21 17.73
N ALA A 13 -3.78 11.68 16.49
CA ALA A 13 -4.81 11.25 15.57
C ALA A 13 -4.58 9.76 15.31
N CYS A 14 -5.40 8.93 15.95
CA CYS A 14 -5.55 7.54 15.57
C CYS A 14 -5.95 7.54 14.09
N ALA A 15 -5.01 7.17 13.22
CA ALA A 15 -5.28 7.10 11.79
C ALA A 15 -6.39 6.06 11.58
N PRO A 16 -7.49 6.41 10.89
CA PRO A 16 -8.55 5.44 10.63
C PRO A 16 -7.98 4.31 9.79
N THR A 17 -7.96 3.09 10.34
CA THR A 17 -7.73 1.86 9.59
C THR A 17 -8.89 1.70 8.63
N LYS A 18 -8.75 2.19 7.39
CA LYS A 18 -9.71 1.92 6.33
C LYS A 18 -9.64 0.43 6.00
N ARG A 19 -10.61 -0.34 6.50
CA ARG A 19 -10.93 -1.68 6.02
C ARG A 19 -10.92 -1.73 4.49
N LEU A 20 -10.61 -2.89 3.90
CA LEU A 20 -10.64 -3.08 2.46
C LEU A 20 -11.97 -2.50 1.92
N PRO A 21 -11.95 -1.66 0.87
CA PRO A 21 -13.16 -1.04 0.34
C PRO A 21 -14.27 -2.08 0.11
N ASP A 22 -15.48 -1.78 0.57
CA ASP A 22 -16.63 -2.68 0.38
C ASP A 22 -17.00 -2.71 -1.12
N GLY A 23 -16.74 -3.83 -1.80
CA GLY A 23 -17.08 -3.99 -3.21
C GLY A 23 -16.46 -5.23 -3.86
N PRO A 24 -16.99 -5.73 -4.99
CA PRO A 24 -16.35 -6.80 -5.73
C PRO A 24 -15.04 -6.29 -6.35
N VAL A 25 -14.05 -7.17 -6.44
CA VAL A 25 -12.84 -6.89 -7.22
C VAL A 25 -13.21 -6.93 -8.70
N THR A 26 -13.07 -5.80 -9.40
CA THR A 26 -13.40 -5.66 -10.83
C THR A 26 -12.20 -6.01 -11.70
N TYR A 27 -10.99 -5.74 -11.20
CA TYR A 27 -9.73 -6.03 -11.90
C TYR A 27 -8.63 -6.46 -10.94
N GLN A 28 -7.72 -7.32 -11.41
CA GLN A 28 -6.48 -7.67 -10.72
C GLN A 28 -5.31 -7.75 -11.70
N SER A 29 -4.22 -7.07 -11.41
CA SER A 29 -2.99 -7.17 -12.20
C SER A 29 -2.31 -8.52 -11.99
N SER A 30 -1.33 -8.78 -12.87
CA SER A 30 -0.28 -9.77 -12.62
C SER A 30 0.40 -9.47 -11.28
N VAL A 31 0.86 -10.53 -10.61
CA VAL A 31 1.61 -10.42 -9.35
C VAL A 31 3.03 -9.97 -9.67
N VAL A 32 3.48 -8.94 -8.95
CA VAL A 32 4.89 -8.55 -8.88
C VAL A 32 5.48 -9.25 -7.67
N SER A 33 6.68 -9.80 -7.81
CA SER A 33 7.33 -10.52 -6.72
C SER A 33 8.83 -10.20 -6.64
N GLU A 34 9.31 -10.01 -5.42
CA GLU A 34 10.73 -9.76 -5.13
C GLU A 34 11.21 -10.68 -4.01
N GLN A 35 12.40 -11.25 -4.18
CA GLN A 35 13.03 -12.15 -3.20
C GLN A 35 14.03 -11.37 -2.35
N HIS A 36 13.87 -11.43 -1.02
CA HIS A 36 14.76 -10.82 -0.04
C HIS A 36 15.24 -11.87 0.95
N GLY A 37 16.43 -12.42 0.71
CA GLY A 37 16.91 -13.58 1.48
C GLY A 37 15.99 -14.78 1.25
N ASP A 38 15.45 -15.34 2.33
CA ASP A 38 14.49 -16.45 2.29
C ASP A 38 13.03 -15.98 2.19
N THR A 39 12.82 -14.66 2.15
CA THR A 39 11.50 -14.02 2.14
C THR A 39 11.04 -13.64 0.75
N LEU A 40 9.85 -14.08 0.35
CA LEU A 40 9.22 -13.66 -0.90
C LEU A 40 8.18 -12.56 -0.61
N VAL A 41 8.39 -11.39 -1.18
CA VAL A 41 7.41 -10.29 -1.16
C VAL A 41 6.62 -10.33 -2.44
N MET A 42 5.31 -10.12 -2.34
CA MET A 42 4.42 -10.05 -3.48
C MET A 42 3.53 -8.82 -3.36
N ALA A 43 3.27 -8.18 -4.50
CA ALA A 43 2.33 -7.07 -4.62
C ALA A 43 1.45 -7.24 -5.85
N ARG A 44 0.23 -6.74 -5.78
CA ARG A 44 -0.65 -6.65 -6.95
C ARG A 44 -1.59 -5.46 -6.87
N VAL A 45 -1.87 -4.90 -8.03
CA VAL A 45 -2.80 -3.78 -8.18
C VAL A 45 -4.20 -4.33 -8.44
N MET A 46 -5.20 -3.77 -7.78
CA MET A 46 -6.60 -4.16 -7.88
C MET A 46 -7.48 -2.91 -8.01
N ALA A 47 -8.55 -3.03 -8.80
CA ALA A 47 -9.66 -2.09 -8.78
C ALA A 47 -10.85 -2.76 -8.09
N MET A 48 -11.54 -2.00 -7.24
CA MET A 48 -12.67 -2.45 -6.43
C MET A 48 -13.85 -1.50 -6.63
N GLY A 49 -15.03 -2.05 -6.91
CA GLY A 49 -16.20 -1.23 -7.21
C GLY A 49 -15.94 -0.23 -8.34
N SER A 50 -16.57 0.95 -8.29
CA SER A 50 -16.48 1.96 -9.36
C SER A 50 -15.41 3.04 -9.15
N THR A 51 -14.74 3.09 -7.98
CA THR A 51 -13.80 4.19 -7.68
C THR A 51 -12.65 3.83 -6.75
N ASP A 52 -12.65 2.65 -6.13
CA ASP A 52 -11.65 2.32 -5.12
C ASP A 52 -10.50 1.55 -5.74
N TYR A 53 -9.29 2.07 -5.57
CA TYR A 53 -8.08 1.43 -6.07
C TYR A 53 -7.23 0.94 -4.91
N VAL A 54 -6.72 -0.28 -5.04
CA VAL A 54 -6.03 -0.98 -3.97
C VAL A 54 -4.76 -1.59 -4.49
N VAL A 55 -3.68 -1.50 -3.72
CA VAL A 55 -2.53 -2.38 -3.89
C VAL A 55 -2.52 -3.35 -2.74
N TYR A 56 -2.64 -4.64 -3.04
CA TYR A 56 -2.53 -5.72 -2.07
C TYR A 56 -1.10 -6.20 -1.99
N PHE A 57 -0.64 -6.47 -0.77
CA PHE A 57 0.69 -6.94 -0.46
C PHE A 57 0.61 -8.22 0.36
N SER A 58 1.57 -9.10 0.15
CA SER A 58 1.77 -10.25 1.01
C SER A 58 3.24 -10.66 1.09
N VAL A 59 3.64 -11.22 2.22
CA VAL A 59 4.98 -11.74 2.47
C VAL A 59 4.87 -13.24 2.77
N ALA A 60 5.62 -14.07 2.06
CA ALA A 60 5.64 -15.51 2.25
C ALA A 60 7.00 -15.98 2.77
N LEU A 61 6.98 -16.59 3.98
CA LEU A 61 8.09 -17.27 4.67
C LEU A 61 9.34 -16.41 4.97
N PRO A 62 10.10 -16.75 6.04
CA PRO A 62 9.52 -17.19 7.31
C PRO A 62 8.52 -16.13 7.76
N THR A 63 7.31 -16.57 8.13
CA THR A 63 6.11 -15.76 8.35
C THR A 63 6.38 -14.63 9.35
N GLN A 64 6.78 -13.46 8.85
CA GLN A 64 6.81 -12.25 9.65
C GLN A 64 5.49 -11.53 9.42
N ASP A 65 4.81 -11.21 10.51
CA ASP A 65 3.65 -10.34 10.46
C ASP A 65 4.10 -8.99 9.91
N ILE A 66 3.44 -8.51 8.86
CA ILE A 66 3.66 -7.16 8.36
C ILE A 66 3.06 -6.21 9.40
N GLU A 67 3.90 -5.44 10.08
CA GLU A 67 3.45 -4.47 11.08
C GLU A 67 2.95 -3.19 10.41
N TYR A 68 3.67 -2.73 9.38
CA TYR A 68 3.30 -1.54 8.62
C TYR A 68 3.94 -1.54 7.22
N ALA A 69 3.35 -0.79 6.30
CA ALA A 69 3.94 -0.45 5.01
C ALA A 69 4.05 1.07 4.85
N TYR A 70 5.13 1.51 4.21
CA TYR A 70 5.32 2.90 3.83
C TYR A 70 5.53 3.01 2.33
N ALA A 71 4.93 4.01 1.72
CA ALA A 71 5.22 4.41 0.35
C ALA A 71 5.99 5.73 0.40
N PHE A 72 7.16 5.81 -0.24
CA PHE A 72 8.04 6.97 -0.14
C PHE A 72 7.44 8.25 -0.71
N ASP A 73 6.63 8.13 -1.76
CA ASP A 73 6.10 9.27 -2.52
C ASP A 73 4.64 9.62 -2.21
N THR A 74 4.01 8.95 -1.25
CA THR A 74 2.61 9.22 -0.90
C THR A 74 2.42 9.27 0.62
N PRO A 75 1.76 10.30 1.17
CA PRO A 75 1.45 10.39 2.60
C PRO A 75 0.31 9.44 3.02
N MET A 76 0.07 8.35 2.28
CA MET A 76 -1.09 7.49 2.48
C MET A 76 -0.84 6.47 3.60
N PRO A 77 -1.75 6.38 4.59
CA PRO A 77 -1.62 5.39 5.66
C PRO A 77 -1.92 3.98 5.13
N TYR A 78 -1.02 3.06 5.41
CA TYR A 78 -1.20 1.61 5.18
C TYR A 78 -2.25 1.02 6.13
N VAL A 79 -2.95 -0.01 5.67
CA VAL A 79 -3.85 -0.81 6.50
C VAL A 79 -3.43 -2.28 6.46
N ALA A 80 -2.85 -2.75 7.57
CA ALA A 80 -2.62 -4.17 7.82
C ALA A 80 -3.95 -4.82 8.23
N GLU A 81 -4.34 -5.89 7.55
CA GLU A 81 -5.50 -6.69 7.97
C GLU A 81 -5.08 -7.92 8.78
N THR A 82 -4.05 -8.70 8.39
CA THR A 82 -3.57 -9.87 9.17
C THR A 82 -2.22 -10.46 8.71
N GLY A 83 -1.36 -10.88 9.64
CA GLY A 83 -0.58 -12.14 9.63
C GLY A 83 0.51 -12.39 8.57
N SER A 84 0.61 -11.56 7.54
CA SER A 84 1.53 -11.62 6.38
C SER A 84 0.97 -10.87 5.16
N SER A 85 -0.23 -10.29 5.24
CA SER A 85 -0.85 -9.55 4.14
C SER A 85 -1.52 -8.25 4.59
N GLY A 86 -1.64 -7.32 3.65
CA GLY A 86 -2.35 -6.06 3.85
C GLY A 86 -2.56 -5.33 2.54
N PHE A 87 -3.08 -4.11 2.64
CA PHE A 87 -3.37 -3.32 1.45
C PHE A 87 -3.19 -1.82 1.69
N ILE A 88 -2.98 -1.11 0.58
CA ILE A 88 -3.01 0.35 0.54
C ILE A 88 -4.15 0.74 -0.40
N THR A 89 -5.19 1.36 0.16
CA THR A 89 -6.25 1.99 -0.61
C THR A 89 -5.82 3.39 -1.02
N MET A 90 -6.10 3.78 -2.26
CA MET A 90 -5.73 5.08 -2.81
C MET A 90 -6.84 5.68 -3.68
N SER A 91 -6.81 7.00 -3.82
CA SER A 91 -7.70 7.70 -4.74
C SER A 91 -7.28 7.49 -6.19
N GLN A 92 -8.22 7.65 -7.12
CA GLN A 92 -7.98 7.60 -8.56
C GLN A 92 -6.86 8.55 -9.00
N ASP A 93 -6.80 9.76 -8.44
CA ASP A 93 -5.76 10.75 -8.78
C ASP A 93 -4.35 10.26 -8.46
N ILE A 94 -4.18 9.60 -7.31
CA ILE A 94 -2.88 9.04 -6.94
C ILE A 94 -2.57 7.84 -7.83
N PHE A 95 -3.57 6.99 -8.07
CA PHE A 95 -3.44 5.84 -8.97
C PHE A 95 -3.01 6.24 -10.40
N GLN A 96 -3.56 7.32 -10.94
CA GLN A 96 -3.17 7.89 -12.23
C GLN A 96 -1.76 8.50 -12.25
N LYS A 97 -1.25 8.97 -11.10
CA LYS A 97 0.15 9.42 -11.00
C LYS A 97 1.08 8.21 -10.99
N LEU A 98 0.77 7.20 -10.17
CA LEU A 98 1.56 5.98 -10.04
C LEU A 98 1.59 5.17 -11.35
N SER A 99 0.57 5.30 -12.21
CA SER A 99 0.61 4.70 -13.56
C SER A 99 1.74 5.23 -14.45
N LYS A 100 2.33 6.38 -14.11
CA LYS A 100 3.47 6.98 -14.83
C LYS A 100 4.81 6.70 -14.16
N THR A 101 4.83 6.54 -12.84
CA THR A 101 6.06 6.48 -12.04
C THR A 101 6.35 5.10 -11.45
N GLY A 102 5.34 4.23 -11.34
CA GLY A 102 5.39 3.08 -10.44
C GLY A 102 5.15 3.48 -9.00
N PHE A 103 5.21 2.49 -8.11
CA PHE A 103 4.91 2.62 -6.69
C PHE A 103 5.93 1.84 -5.87
N ASP A 104 6.85 2.59 -5.26
CA ASP A 104 7.83 2.07 -4.31
C ASP A 104 7.22 1.94 -2.92
N VAL A 105 7.19 0.71 -2.42
CA VAL A 105 6.62 0.38 -1.12
C VAL A 105 7.64 -0.37 -0.30
N VAL A 106 7.64 -0.09 0.98
CA VAL A 106 8.46 -0.76 1.98
C VAL A 106 7.55 -1.41 2.99
N LEU A 107 7.59 -2.73 3.07
CA LEU A 107 6.93 -3.53 4.10
C LEU A 107 7.89 -3.73 5.27
N VAL A 108 7.39 -3.61 6.49
CA VAL A 108 8.20 -3.86 7.69
C VAL A 108 7.57 -4.95 8.53
N GLY A 109 8.37 -5.96 8.83
CA GLY A 109 8.04 -7.04 9.77
C GLY A 109 9.14 -7.14 10.82
N GLY A 110 8.78 -6.95 12.10
CA GLY A 110 9.76 -6.90 13.19
C GLY A 110 10.88 -5.87 12.95
N THR A 111 12.11 -6.36 12.81
CA THR A 111 13.29 -5.51 12.53
C THR A 111 13.71 -5.51 11.06
N GLU A 112 13.01 -6.25 10.20
CA GLU A 112 13.34 -6.41 8.79
C GLU A 112 12.48 -5.52 7.89
N VAL A 113 13.08 -5.13 6.77
CA VAL A 113 12.52 -4.19 5.81
C VAL A 113 12.54 -4.83 4.44
N TYR A 114 11.37 -4.94 3.81
CA TYR A 114 11.20 -5.62 2.54
C TYR A 114 10.63 -4.64 1.49
N PRO A 115 11.48 -4.03 0.66
CA PRO A 115 11.03 -3.15 -0.41
C PRO A 115 10.39 -3.94 -1.56
N ILE A 116 9.47 -3.33 -2.28
CA ILE A 116 8.94 -3.83 -3.55
C ILE A 116 8.58 -2.65 -4.47
N ASN A 117 8.96 -2.75 -5.74
CA ASN A 117 8.59 -1.78 -6.77
C ASN A 117 7.45 -2.34 -7.62
N VAL A 118 6.26 -1.73 -7.51
CA VAL A 118 5.15 -2.05 -8.40
C VAL A 118 5.26 -1.18 -9.66
N PRO A 119 5.41 -1.75 -10.88
CA PRO A 119 5.64 -0.96 -12.08
C PRO A 119 4.38 -0.18 -12.47
N GLY A 120 4.58 1.00 -13.07
CA GLY A 120 3.47 1.86 -13.52
C GLY A 120 2.50 1.17 -14.48
N SER A 121 2.98 0.19 -15.27
CA SER A 121 2.15 -0.61 -16.18
C SER A 121 1.04 -1.38 -15.45
N ALA A 122 1.28 -1.86 -14.23
CA ALA A 122 0.25 -2.57 -13.45
C ALA A 122 -0.94 -1.66 -13.09
N PHE A 123 -0.70 -0.36 -12.90
CA PHE A 123 -1.73 0.64 -12.69
C PHE A 123 -2.40 1.06 -14.00
N GLN A 124 -1.65 1.14 -15.11
CA GLN A 124 -2.20 1.47 -16.42
C GLN A 124 -3.22 0.41 -16.88
N GLU A 125 -2.92 -0.87 -16.67
CA GLU A 125 -3.84 -1.95 -17.02
C GLU A 125 -5.15 -1.86 -16.24
N ALA A 126 -5.08 -1.56 -14.94
CA ALA A 126 -6.26 -1.36 -14.09
C ALA A 126 -7.10 -0.15 -14.53
N LEU A 127 -6.47 0.98 -14.91
CA LEU A 127 -7.18 2.16 -15.44
C LEU A 127 -7.81 1.90 -16.80
N GLY A 128 -7.14 1.14 -17.67
CA GLY A 128 -7.64 0.79 -18.99
C GLY A 128 -8.84 -0.15 -18.96
N PHE A 129 -8.96 -0.98 -17.92
CA PHE A 129 -10.10 -1.87 -17.71
C PHE A 129 -11.38 -1.10 -17.35
N GLU A 130 -11.31 -0.16 -16.40
CA GLU A 130 -12.46 0.68 -16.01
C GLU A 130 -12.95 1.58 -17.16
N ALA A 131 -12.08 2.00 -18.07
CA ALA A 131 -12.49 2.78 -19.24
C ALA A 131 -13.28 1.97 -20.29
N ALA A 132 -13.26 0.63 -20.20
CA ALA A 132 -13.88 -0.28 -21.16
C ALA A 132 -15.17 -0.97 -20.66
N SER A 133 -15.49 -0.82 -19.37
CA SER A 133 -16.70 -1.34 -18.70
C SER A 133 -17.82 -0.31 -18.65
#